data_AF-A0A5C3NEL3-F1
#
_entry.id   AF-A0A5C3NEL3-F1
#
_cell.length_a   1.000
_cell.length_b   1.000
_cell.length_c   1.000
_cell.angle_alpha   90.00
_cell.angle_beta   90.00
_cell.angle_gamma   90.00
#
_symmetry.space_group_name_H-M   'P 1'
#
loop_
_entity.id
_entity.type
_entity.pdbx_description
1 polymer ?
#
loop_
_entity_poly.entity_id
_entity_poly.type
_entity_poly.pdbx_seq_one_letter_code
_entity_poly.pdbx_strand_id
1 'polypeptide(L)'
;MLPNMLLEKGEVEMVGVYPKYMSPQYDVMDGLYLTRKVVAIRAFHQARGIDDVWRKVWSLDKGRYLLRIYGHFLGHRGQTCVVSPCYAQTADIYAKEASGLNRISLLLCVAEGIKILHSLNITHGWIRASNIFLTDDRRPLLKLRTQRFGI
;
A
#
# COMPACT_ATOMS: atom_id res chain seq x y z
N MET A 1 0.36 -11.05 -10.85
CA MET A 1 1.50 -10.35 -10.22
C MET A 1 2.73 -10.76 -11.01
N LEU A 2 3.74 -9.90 -11.14
CA LEU A 2 5.00 -10.33 -11.72
C LEU A 2 5.61 -11.45 -10.84
N PRO A 3 6.26 -12.46 -11.43
CA PRO A 3 6.90 -13.55 -10.66
C PRO A 3 7.98 -13.01 -9.73
N ASN A 4 8.66 -11.94 -10.17
CA ASN A 4 9.62 -11.19 -9.40
C ASN A 4 9.00 -9.86 -8.97
N MET A 5 8.95 -9.62 -7.66
CA MET A 5 8.47 -8.35 -7.10
C MET A 5 9.55 -7.27 -7.06
N LEU A 6 10.79 -7.60 -7.40
CA LEU A 6 11.91 -6.67 -7.48
C LEU A 6 11.88 -5.90 -8.81
N LEU A 7 11.84 -4.58 -8.74
CA LEU A 7 11.74 -3.65 -9.88
C LEU A 7 13.10 -2.98 -10.11
N GLU A 8 13.94 -3.55 -10.97
CA GLU A 8 15.34 -3.10 -11.17
C GLU A 8 15.69 -2.79 -12.63
N LYS A 9 14.75 -2.99 -13.56
CA LYS A 9 14.99 -2.87 -15.01
C LYS A 9 14.38 -1.60 -15.59
N GLY A 10 14.21 -0.57 -14.77
CA GLY A 10 13.61 0.70 -15.17
C GLY A 10 12.08 0.65 -15.24
N GLU A 11 11.42 -0.29 -14.56
CA GLU A 11 9.96 -0.37 -14.54
C GLU A 11 9.30 0.80 -13.81
N VAL A 12 10.06 1.52 -12.97
CA VAL A 12 9.57 2.62 -12.15
C VAL A 12 10.51 3.80 -12.24
N GLU A 13 9.92 4.96 -12.50
CA GLU A 13 10.58 6.26 -12.48
C GLU A 13 9.95 7.11 -11.38
N MET A 14 10.78 7.75 -10.54
CA MET A 14 10.31 8.73 -9.56
C MET A 14 9.98 10.04 -10.26
N VAL A 15 8.86 10.67 -9.87
CA VAL A 15 8.45 11.97 -10.37
C VAL A 15 8.67 13.01 -9.27
N GLY A 16 9.48 14.01 -9.56
CA GLY A 16 9.83 15.08 -8.63
C GLY A 16 10.96 14.72 -7.66
N VAL A 17 11.45 15.74 -6.96
CA VAL A 17 12.61 15.64 -6.05
C VAL A 17 12.18 15.56 -4.58
N TYR A 18 10.98 16.07 -4.27
CA TYR A 18 10.47 16.17 -2.90
C TYR A 18 9.29 15.22 -2.66
N PRO A 19 9.18 14.65 -1.46
CA PRO A 19 8.05 13.81 -1.12
C PRO A 19 6.76 14.64 -1.04
N LYS A 20 5.67 14.06 -1.54
CA LYS A 20 4.31 14.61 -1.43
C LYS A 20 3.78 14.55 0.00
N TYR A 21 4.23 13.54 0.73
CA TYR A 21 3.87 13.35 2.13
C TYR A 21 5.05 12.70 2.86
N MET A 22 5.37 13.22 4.05
CA MET A 22 6.40 12.67 4.93
C MET A 22 5.75 12.10 6.17
N SER A 23 6.28 10.98 6.66
CA SER A 23 5.90 10.40 7.93
C SER A 23 7.13 9.89 8.68
N PRO A 24 7.03 9.62 9.99
CA PRO A 24 8.15 9.02 10.72
C PRO A 24 8.64 7.68 10.14
N GLN A 25 7.80 7.00 9.36
CA GLN A 25 8.01 5.61 8.92
C GLN A 25 8.51 5.52 7.47
N TYR A 26 8.03 6.41 6.62
CA TYR A 26 8.31 6.46 5.19
C TYR A 26 7.95 7.82 4.61
N ASP A 27 8.55 8.11 3.47
CA ASP A 27 8.17 9.21 2.58
C ASP A 27 7.32 8.67 1.42
N VAL A 28 6.38 9.48 0.93
CA VAL A 28 5.57 9.16 -0.25
C VAL A 28 5.97 10.07 -1.39
N MET A 29 6.36 9.46 -2.51
CA MET A 29 6.67 10.14 -3.76
C MET A 29 5.70 9.68 -4.84
N ASP A 30 5.43 10.57 -5.80
CA ASP A 30 4.74 10.18 -7.02
C ASP A 30 5.76 9.52 -7.97
N GLY A 31 5.27 8.62 -8.82
CA GLY A 31 6.09 7.94 -9.81
C GLY A 31 5.30 7.49 -11.02
N LEU A 32 6.01 7.00 -12.02
CA LEU A 32 5.46 6.36 -13.21
C LEU A 32 5.89 4.90 -13.25
N TYR A 33 4.92 4.00 -13.30
CA TYR A 33 5.16 2.59 -13.60
C TYR A 33 5.00 2.36 -15.11
N LEU A 34 6.02 1.75 -15.73
CA LEU A 34 6.11 1.50 -17.17
C LEU A 34 5.77 2.75 -17.99
N THR A 35 6.33 3.91 -17.58
CA THR A 35 6.21 5.24 -18.20
C THR A 35 4.78 5.79 -18.42
N ARG A 36 3.74 5.11 -17.93
CA ARG A 36 2.34 5.46 -18.23
C ARG A 36 1.43 5.57 -17.03
N LYS A 37 1.68 4.77 -15.99
CA LYS A 37 0.75 4.65 -14.87
C LYS A 37 1.27 5.41 -13.66
N VAL A 38 0.50 6.41 -13.21
CA VAL A 38 0.81 7.11 -11.96
C VAL A 38 0.73 6.15 -10.78
N VAL A 39 1.79 6.14 -9.97
CA VAL A 39 1.94 5.27 -8.80
C VAL A 39 2.39 6.04 -7.58
N ALA A 40 2.04 5.50 -6.42
CA ALA A 40 2.60 5.95 -5.15
C ALA A 40 3.81 5.08 -4.81
N ILE A 41 4.95 5.74 -4.61
CA ILE A 41 6.20 5.14 -4.15
C ILE A 41 6.36 5.48 -2.67
N ARG A 42 6.40 4.46 -1.81
CA ARG A 42 6.65 4.63 -0.37
C ARG A 42 8.08 4.22 -0.06
N ALA A 43 8.94 5.20 0.22
CA ALA A 43 10.34 4.99 0.58
C ALA A 43 10.45 4.82 2.10
N PHE A 44 10.61 3.59 2.58
CA PHE A 44 10.64 3.29 4.01
C PHE A 44 11.98 3.61 4.63
N HIS A 45 11.99 4.32 5.75
CA HIS A 45 13.25 4.61 6.47
C HIS A 45 13.90 3.31 6.96
N GLN A 46 13.10 2.31 7.31
CA GLN A 46 13.53 0.95 7.67
C GLN A 46 12.46 -0.06 7.24
N ALA A 47 12.81 -1.01 6.37
CA ALA A 47 11.98 -2.16 6.04
C ALA A 47 12.84 -3.36 5.59
N ARG A 48 12.38 -4.58 5.88
CA ARG A 48 13.00 -5.85 5.44
C ARG A 48 11.91 -6.88 5.18
N GLY A 49 12.19 -7.88 4.33
CA GLY A 49 11.31 -9.05 4.14
C GLY A 49 9.94 -8.74 3.54
N ILE A 50 9.83 -7.69 2.71
CA ILE A 50 8.57 -7.26 2.10
C ILE A 50 8.04 -8.32 1.12
N ASP A 51 8.91 -9.00 0.38
CA ASP A 51 8.51 -9.96 -0.66
C ASP A 51 7.75 -11.16 -0.14
N ASP A 52 8.25 -11.80 0.91
CA ASP A 52 7.65 -13.04 1.42
C ASP A 52 6.25 -12.79 1.95
N VAL A 53 6.07 -11.68 2.65
CA VAL A 53 4.78 -11.30 3.19
C VAL A 53 3.80 -10.94 2.08
N TRP A 54 4.21 -10.10 1.13
CA TRP A 54 3.31 -9.70 0.06
C TRP A 54 2.97 -10.84 -0.90
N ARG A 55 3.87 -11.80 -1.12
CA ARG A 55 3.55 -13.03 -1.87
C ARG A 55 2.47 -13.84 -1.17
N LYS A 56 2.59 -14.06 0.15
CA LYS A 56 1.57 -14.75 0.95
C LYS A 56 0.23 -14.00 0.94
N VAL A 57 0.25 -12.70 1.21
CA VAL A 57 -0.95 -11.86 1.18
C VAL A 57 -1.61 -11.89 -0.20
N TRP A 58 -0.84 -11.73 -1.28
CA TRP A 58 -1.36 -11.78 -2.63
C TRP A 58 -1.92 -13.15 -3.00
N SER A 59 -1.37 -14.24 -2.45
CA SER A 59 -1.90 -15.59 -2.70
C SER A 59 -3.35 -15.73 -2.25
N LEU A 60 -3.75 -15.03 -1.18
CA LEU A 60 -5.08 -15.09 -0.58
C LEU A 60 -6.01 -13.94 -1.01
N ASP A 61 -5.52 -12.69 -1.00
CA ASP A 61 -6.36 -11.50 -1.16
C ASP A 61 -6.61 -11.10 -2.62
N LYS A 62 -5.60 -11.28 -3.49
CA LYS A 62 -5.64 -10.84 -4.91
C LYS A 62 -6.02 -9.35 -5.11
N GLY A 63 -5.81 -8.50 -4.09
CA GLY A 63 -6.15 -7.06 -4.15
C GLY A 63 -7.65 -6.78 -3.96
N ARG A 64 -8.38 -7.65 -3.26
CA ARG A 64 -9.80 -7.47 -2.96
C ARG A 64 -10.03 -6.56 -1.76
N TYR A 65 -9.25 -6.74 -0.70
CA TYR A 65 -9.43 -6.06 0.58
C TYR A 65 -8.17 -5.33 1.02
N LEU A 66 -6.99 -5.76 0.56
CA LEU A 66 -5.71 -5.15 0.90
C LEU A 66 -5.17 -4.34 -0.29
N LEU A 67 -4.50 -3.23 0.01
CA LEU A 67 -3.87 -2.40 -1.02
C LEU A 67 -2.79 -3.21 -1.74
N ARG A 68 -3.02 -3.58 -2.99
CA ARG A 68 -2.02 -4.28 -3.79
C ARG A 68 -0.75 -3.44 -3.99
N ILE A 69 0.37 -4.12 -4.12
CA ILE A 69 1.64 -3.53 -4.59
C ILE A 69 2.00 -4.12 -5.95
N TYR A 70 2.74 -3.36 -6.76
CA TYR A 70 3.31 -3.85 -8.01
C TYR A 70 4.66 -4.51 -7.78
N GLY A 71 5.39 -4.03 -6.78
CA GLY A 71 6.71 -4.52 -6.42
C GLY A 71 7.42 -3.54 -5.50
N HIS A 72 8.72 -3.72 -5.36
CA HIS A 72 9.60 -2.84 -4.63
C HIS A 72 10.96 -2.73 -5.32
N PHE A 73 11.73 -1.71 -4.96
CA PHE A 73 13.11 -1.52 -5.42
C PHE A 73 13.96 -0.89 -4.32
N LEU A 74 15.28 -0.87 -4.50
CA LEU A 74 16.20 -0.20 -3.59
C LEU A 74 16.40 1.25 -4.05
N GLY A 75 16.02 2.21 -3.20
CA GLY A 75 16.26 3.63 -3.44
C GLY A 75 17.73 4.01 -3.30
N HIS A 76 18.08 5.22 -3.73
CA HIS A 76 19.47 5.71 -3.75
C HIS A 76 20.17 5.72 -2.37
N ARG A 77 19.42 5.76 -1.26
CA ARG A 77 19.98 5.71 0.10
C ARG A 77 19.97 4.28 0.67
N GLY A 78 19.81 3.26 -0.16
CA GLY A 78 19.74 1.86 0.26
C GLY A 78 18.41 1.50 0.95
N GLN A 79 17.40 2.35 0.84
CA GLN A 79 16.10 2.15 1.50
C GLN A 79 15.13 1.39 0.61
N THR A 80 14.24 0.57 1.19
CA THR A 80 13.22 -0.15 0.40
C THR A 80 12.11 0.80 -0.03
N CYS A 81 11.88 0.88 -1.34
CA CYS A 81 10.82 1.66 -1.97
C CYS A 81 9.72 0.74 -2.48
N VAL A 82 8.52 0.81 -1.92
CA VAL A 82 7.37 -0.01 -2.32
C VAL A 82 6.47 0.75 -3.28
N VAL A 83 6.06 0.09 -4.36
CA VAL A 83 5.31 0.71 -5.46
C VAL A 83 3.89 0.17 -5.48
N SER A 84 2.91 1.06 -5.49
CA SER A 84 1.48 0.71 -5.43
C SER A 84 0.64 1.66 -6.29
N PRO A 85 -0.62 1.30 -6.64
CA PRO A 85 -1.54 2.26 -7.23
C PRO A 85 -1.62 3.55 -6.38
N CYS A 86 -1.71 4.70 -7.06
CA CYS A 86 -2.03 5.95 -6.42
C CYS A 86 -3.55 6.11 -6.38
N TYR A 87 -4.12 6.24 -5.17
CA TYR A 87 -5.54 6.53 -4.98
C TYR A 87 -5.70 7.94 -4.41
N ALA A 88 -6.67 8.68 -4.93
CA ALA A 88 -6.87 10.08 -4.59
C ALA A 88 -7.40 10.30 -3.17
N GLN A 89 -8.13 9.33 -2.61
CA GLN A 89 -8.86 9.50 -1.36
C GLN A 89 -8.61 8.37 -0.37
N THR A 90 -8.58 8.74 0.90
CA THR A 90 -8.65 7.84 2.06
C THR A 90 -9.97 8.02 2.79
N ALA A 91 -10.35 7.04 3.60
CA ALA A 91 -11.65 7.05 4.29
C ALA A 91 -11.86 8.24 5.22
N ASP A 92 -10.81 8.79 5.83
CA ASP A 92 -10.89 9.98 6.69
C ASP A 92 -11.12 11.27 5.90
N ILE A 93 -10.58 11.38 4.69
CA ILE A 93 -10.83 12.50 3.78
C ILE A 93 -12.28 12.40 3.29
N TYR A 94 -12.66 11.24 2.74
CA TYR A 94 -13.99 11.03 2.19
C TYR A 94 -15.10 11.20 3.23
N ALA A 95 -14.90 10.73 4.47
CA ALA A 95 -15.88 10.90 5.54
C ALA A 95 -16.12 12.36 5.95
N LYS A 96 -15.17 13.28 5.67
CA LYS A 96 -15.34 14.72 5.91
C LYS A 96 -16.06 15.41 4.76
N GLU A 97 -15.86 14.94 3.54
CA GLU A 97 -16.35 15.56 2.31
C GLU A 97 -17.73 15.04 1.87
N ALA A 98 -18.07 13.80 2.21
CA ALA A 98 -19.27 13.13 1.71
C ALA A 98 -20.10 12.47 2.84
N SER A 99 -21.38 12.83 2.90
CA SER A 99 -22.38 12.20 3.80
C SER A 99 -22.76 10.78 3.39
N GLY A 100 -22.35 10.32 2.20
CA GLY A 100 -22.77 9.05 1.58
C GLY A 100 -21.85 7.84 1.82
N LEU A 101 -20.87 7.93 2.73
CA LEU A 101 -19.98 6.80 3.02
C LEU A 101 -20.76 5.63 3.64
N ASN A 102 -20.85 4.51 2.92
CA ASN A 102 -21.34 3.27 3.49
C ASN A 102 -20.32 2.69 4.47
N ARG A 103 -20.43 3.11 5.74
CA ARG A 103 -19.53 2.71 6.83
C ARG A 103 -19.56 1.20 7.09
N ILE A 104 -20.70 0.55 6.89
CA ILE A 104 -20.84 -0.90 7.08
C ILE A 104 -19.99 -1.64 6.04
N SER A 105 -20.14 -1.28 4.76
CA SER A 105 -19.31 -1.85 3.67
C SER A 105 -17.82 -1.63 3.91
N LEU A 106 -17.46 -0.45 4.40
CA LEU A 106 -16.08 -0.12 4.79
C LEU A 106 -15.55 -1.04 5.89
N LEU A 107 -16.29 -1.18 6.99
CA LEU A 107 -15.90 -2.02 8.12
C LEU A 107 -15.80 -3.50 7.72
N LEU A 108 -16.72 -3.99 6.89
CA LEU A 108 -16.70 -5.37 6.39
C LEU A 108 -15.45 -5.65 5.54
N CYS A 109 -15.09 -4.74 4.63
CA CYS A 109 -13.87 -4.93 3.83
C CYS A 109 -12.61 -4.89 4.68
N VAL A 110 -12.55 -3.99 5.68
CA VAL A 110 -11.42 -3.94 6.63
C VAL A 110 -11.34 -5.25 7.44
N ALA A 111 -12.48 -5.77 7.90
CA ALA A 111 -12.54 -7.02 8.64
C ALA A 111 -12.05 -8.22 7.80
N GLU A 112 -12.45 -8.31 6.52
CA GLU A 112 -11.96 -9.35 5.61
C GLU A 112 -10.45 -9.23 5.36
N GLY A 113 -9.93 -8.01 5.17
CA GLY A 113 -8.49 -7.77 5.05
C GLY A 113 -7.73 -8.21 6.31
N ILE A 114 -8.24 -7.90 7.50
CA ILE A 114 -7.66 -8.31 8.79
C ILE A 114 -7.69 -9.83 8.95
N LYS A 115 -8.80 -10.48 8.61
CA LYS A 115 -8.95 -11.94 8.65
C LYS A 115 -7.89 -12.63 7.80
N ILE A 116 -7.62 -12.11 6.59
CA ILE A 116 -6.54 -12.62 5.74
C ILE A 116 -5.18 -12.47 6.43
N LEU A 117 -4.88 -11.29 6.98
CA LEU A 117 -3.62 -11.07 7.69
C LEU A 117 -3.47 -12.00 8.90
N HIS A 118 -4.52 -12.16 9.71
CA HIS A 118 -4.49 -13.04 10.87
C HIS A 118 -4.33 -14.52 10.49
N SER A 119 -4.88 -14.96 9.35
CA SER A 119 -4.64 -16.32 8.84
C SER A 119 -3.17 -16.59 8.48
N LEU A 120 -2.38 -15.55 8.27
CA LEU A 120 -0.94 -15.59 8.02
C LEU A 120 -0.10 -15.28 9.26
N ASN A 121 -0.74 -15.19 10.43
CA ASN A 121 -0.14 -14.75 11.69
C ASN A 121 0.48 -13.33 11.61
N ILE A 122 -0.15 -12.44 10.85
CA ILE A 122 0.28 -11.05 10.67
C ILE A 122 -0.68 -10.12 11.40
N THR A 123 -0.18 -9.39 12.40
CA THR A 123 -0.92 -8.30 13.04
C THR A 123 -0.72 -7.01 12.26
N HIS A 124 -1.81 -6.35 11.82
CA HIS A 124 -1.70 -5.07 11.12
C HIS A 124 -1.11 -3.95 11.99
N GLY A 125 -1.51 -3.87 13.26
CA GLY A 125 -0.93 -2.98 14.27
C GLY A 125 -1.08 -1.47 14.05
N TRP A 126 -1.91 -1.02 13.10
CA TRP A 126 -2.19 0.42 12.85
C TRP A 126 -3.41 0.61 11.95
N ILE A 127 -4.59 0.19 12.43
CA ILE A 127 -5.84 0.35 11.68
C ILE A 127 -6.41 1.73 12.01
N ARG A 128 -6.49 2.60 11.00
CA ARG A 128 -7.11 3.93 11.08
C ARG A 128 -7.65 4.33 9.72
N ALA A 129 -8.60 5.26 9.68
CA ALA A 129 -9.25 5.70 8.45
C ALA A 129 -8.27 6.22 7.37
N SER A 130 -7.18 6.89 7.75
CA SER A 130 -6.13 7.34 6.82
C SER A 130 -5.22 6.24 6.25
N ASN A 131 -5.42 4.98 6.66
CA ASN A 131 -4.78 3.80 6.09
C ASN A 131 -5.74 2.97 5.24
N ILE A 132 -6.98 3.43 5.06
CA ILE A 132 -7.98 2.81 4.20
C ILE A 132 -8.10 3.68 2.97
N PHE A 133 -7.58 3.19 1.84
CA PHE A 133 -7.68 3.87 0.54
C PHE A 133 -9.01 3.54 -0.11
N LEU A 134 -9.55 4.46 -0.90
CA LEU A 134 -10.72 4.22 -1.72
C LEU A 134 -10.29 4.12 -3.18
N THR A 135 -10.70 3.06 -3.85
CA THR A 135 -10.60 2.95 -5.30
C THR A 135 -11.53 3.96 -5.99
N ASP A 136 -11.40 4.12 -7.31
CA ASP A 136 -12.26 5.02 -8.08
C ASP A 136 -13.75 4.63 -8.00
N ASP A 137 -14.05 3.33 -7.85
CA ASP A 137 -15.40 2.78 -7.58
C ASP A 137 -15.79 2.80 -6.09
N ARG A 138 -15.05 3.53 -5.24
CA ARG A 138 -15.28 3.71 -3.80
C ARG A 138 -15.18 2.43 -2.97
N ARG A 139 -14.49 1.41 -3.48
CA ARG A 139 -14.19 0.21 -2.72
C ARG A 139 -13.02 0.48 -1.75
N PRO A 140 -13.16 0.15 -0.46
CA PRO A 140 -12.11 0.32 0.53
C PRO A 140 -10.99 -0.72 0.37
N LEU A 141 -9.75 -0.29 0.55
CA LEU A 141 -8.55 -1.12 0.55
C LEU A 141 -7.69 -0.77 1.76
N LEU A 142 -7.45 -1.74 2.63
CA LEU A 142 -6.60 -1.58 3.80
C LEU A 142 -5.11 -1.65 3.39
N LYS A 143 -4.35 -0.59 3.69
CA LYS A 143 -2.91 -0.57 3.44
C LYS A 143 -2.18 -1.29 4.57
N LEU A 144 -1.47 -2.36 4.22
CA LEU A 144 -0.58 -3.08 5.14
C LEU A 144 0.52 -2.16 5.70
N ARG A 145 0.82 -2.32 6.99
CA ARG A 145 1.98 -1.69 7.62
C ARG A 145 3.22 -2.56 7.38
N THR A 146 4.15 -2.06 6.58
CA THR A 146 5.46 -2.69 6.35
C THR A 146 6.49 -2.08 7.29
N GLN A 147 6.51 -2.49 8.57
CA GLN A 147 7.54 -2.03 9.52
C GLN A 147 8.30 -3.13 10.26
N ARG A 148 7.76 -4.34 10.36
CA ARG A 148 8.46 -5.55 10.81
C ARG A 148 7.42 -6.66 10.82
N PHE A 149 7.64 -7.71 10.05
CA PHE A 149 6.97 -8.99 10.31
C PHE A 149 7.95 -9.76 11.18
N GLY A 150 7.93 -9.47 12.48
CA GLY A 150 8.67 -10.27 13.44
C GLY A 150 8.06 -11.67 13.46
N ILE A 151 8.90 -12.67 13.21
CA ILE A 151 8.76 -13.96 13.88
C ILE A 151 9.51 -13.80 15.20
#